data_AF-A0A812QJG7-F1
#
_entry.id   AF-A0A812QJG7-F1
#
_cell.length_a   1.000
_cell.length_b   1.000
_cell.length_c   1.000
_cell.angle_alpha   90.00
_cell.angle_beta   90.00
_cell.angle_gamma   90.00
#
_symmetry.space_group_name_H-M   'P 1'
#
loop_
_entity.id
_entity.type
_entity.pdbx_description
1 polymer ?
#
loop_
_entity_poly.entity_id
_entity_poly.type
_entity_poly.pdbx_seq_one_letter_code
_entity_poly.pdbx_strand_id
1 'polypeptide(L)'
;MARGAVPLPPSPDQAKGSEAAAVPAVISVELDPVNAMVARSVHCLAGLAGEIEVWVGNSSDVAHYVLERFGERSVAMIFMDHRGSLFHEDLRSFEEMKLLQHGCRVLADNTLKPGAPLFLWHVTRSPAFATELVMVPEFGLGHQVLQDWVAVSCYDLGAEGSSTEPPPLAVAELSERCDALRRRSLAGGLTSQDWAKHAEEMESGLRALGIEATVASGDLLTFKLHYRRTFIDMDEEPWHSLRARAASCPPSMGEGEETTEEQEESKTHELYLEKVVREASRFHARRSRGSIGHPEVCRRPCVFLSAGRCGQGEGCGYCHCEHNEPRARPDKKQRAALQGLQQDDLFAVVLPHLQVRAEQPQLRGKATQLLRIVEGISVTTSPCSSPSASSCSTRSGTLADSKLKSLHKTLERMTFSGLVALLCESIAKGNTRDQLLQALEDLRAQYDIPL
;
A
#
# COMPACT_ATOMS: atom_id res chain seq x y z
N MET A 1 36.60 19.21 2.36
CA MET A 1 36.98 18.12 3.28
C MET A 1 35.66 17.47 3.70
N ALA A 2 35.26 16.30 3.21
CA ALA A 2 35.92 15.02 3.40
C ALA A 2 35.97 14.19 2.09
N ARG A 3 37.10 13.50 1.90
CA ARG A 3 37.32 12.48 0.88
C ARG A 3 37.08 11.10 1.50
N GLY A 4 36.57 10.17 0.71
CA GLY A 4 36.98 8.76 0.77
C GLY A 4 36.09 7.81 1.57
N ALA A 5 35.16 7.17 0.87
CA ALA A 5 34.81 5.77 1.13
C ALA A 5 34.66 5.07 -0.23
N VAL A 6 35.66 4.28 -0.60
CA VAL A 6 35.57 3.36 -1.74
C VAL A 6 34.72 2.17 -1.28
N PRO A 7 33.66 1.75 -2.01
CA PRO A 7 32.93 0.54 -1.67
C PRO A 7 33.86 -0.68 -1.78
N LEU A 8 33.86 -1.53 -0.76
CA LEU A 8 34.54 -2.82 -0.79
C LEU A 8 33.92 -3.70 -1.90
N PRO A 9 34.72 -4.41 -2.71
CA PRO A 9 34.16 -5.35 -3.68
C PRO A 9 33.46 -6.52 -2.95
N PRO A 10 32.37 -7.06 -3.52
CA PRO A 10 31.65 -8.18 -2.92
C PRO A 10 32.55 -9.41 -2.81
N SER A 11 32.41 -10.15 -1.72
CA SER A 11 33.15 -11.40 -1.50
C SER A 11 32.70 -12.48 -2.51
N PRO A 12 33.62 -13.33 -2.99
CA PRO A 12 33.35 -14.30 -4.07
C PRO A 12 32.41 -15.46 -3.71
N ASP A 13 31.83 -15.48 -2.50
CA ASP A 13 30.96 -16.58 -2.02
C ASP A 13 29.45 -16.26 -2.04
N GLN A 14 29.01 -15.13 -2.61
CA GLN A 14 27.58 -14.83 -2.80
C GLN A 14 27.05 -15.16 -4.21
N ALA A 15 27.84 -15.84 -5.04
CA ALA A 15 27.41 -16.33 -6.34
C ALA A 15 26.69 -17.69 -6.21
N LYS A 16 25.47 -17.70 -5.66
CA LYS A 16 24.46 -18.75 -5.92
C LYS A 16 23.10 -18.36 -5.35
N GLY A 17 22.22 -17.90 -6.24
CA GLY A 17 20.79 -17.77 -6.01
C GLY A 17 20.30 -16.36 -5.71
N SER A 18 20.53 -15.39 -6.62
CA SER A 18 19.68 -14.21 -6.66
C SER A 18 18.31 -14.65 -7.22
N GLU A 19 17.41 -15.04 -6.32
CA GLU A 19 15.99 -15.15 -6.62
C GLU A 19 15.55 -13.75 -7.06
N ALA A 20 15.32 -13.55 -8.36
CA ALA A 20 14.97 -12.25 -8.92
C ALA A 20 13.69 -11.78 -8.22
N ALA A 21 13.81 -10.72 -7.40
CA ALA A 21 12.67 -10.06 -6.83
C ALA A 21 11.67 -9.76 -7.96
N ALA A 22 10.41 -10.14 -7.78
CA ALA A 22 9.39 -9.91 -8.78
C ALA A 22 9.38 -8.42 -9.15
N VAL A 23 9.66 -8.10 -10.41
CA VAL A 23 9.63 -6.73 -10.92
C VAL A 23 8.20 -6.22 -10.75
N PRO A 24 7.97 -5.09 -10.06
CA PRO A 24 6.63 -4.52 -9.96
C PRO A 24 6.11 -4.22 -11.36
N ALA A 25 4.85 -4.55 -11.61
CA ALA A 25 4.23 -4.30 -12.91
C ALA A 25 3.99 -2.81 -13.15
N VAL A 26 3.80 -2.02 -12.07
CA VAL A 26 3.53 -0.59 -12.10
C VAL A 26 4.27 0.12 -10.97
N ILE A 27 4.83 1.29 -11.28
CA ILE A 27 5.42 2.21 -10.30
C ILE A 27 4.62 3.50 -10.35
N SER A 28 4.03 3.88 -9.21
CA SER A 28 3.38 5.17 -9.00
C SER A 28 4.30 6.06 -8.21
N VAL A 29 4.42 7.33 -8.56
CA VAL A 29 5.25 8.30 -7.84
C VAL A 29 4.36 9.40 -7.30
N GLU A 30 4.51 9.72 -6.03
CA GLU A 30 3.74 10.75 -5.34
C GLU A 30 4.67 11.61 -4.49
N LEU A 31 4.51 12.94 -4.58
CA LEU A 31 5.33 13.88 -3.85
C LEU A 31 4.87 13.98 -2.38
N ASP A 32 3.55 13.97 -2.15
CA ASP A 32 2.97 14.11 -0.83
C ASP A 32 2.95 12.75 -0.08
N PRO A 33 3.60 12.65 1.09
CA PRO A 33 3.67 11.37 1.80
C PRO A 33 2.29 10.88 2.31
N VAL A 34 1.32 11.78 2.55
CA VAL A 34 -0.03 11.39 2.98
C VAL A 34 -0.79 10.75 1.83
N ASN A 35 -0.79 11.38 0.66
CA ASN A 35 -1.37 10.83 -0.56
C ASN A 35 -0.73 9.49 -0.93
N ALA A 36 0.58 9.36 -0.77
CA ALA A 36 1.28 8.11 -1.03
C ALA A 36 0.80 6.99 -0.09
N MET A 37 0.52 7.28 1.18
CA MET A 37 -0.06 6.31 2.12
C MET A 37 -1.50 5.95 1.76
N VAL A 38 -2.30 6.92 1.33
CA VAL A 38 -3.67 6.67 0.83
C VAL A 38 -3.61 5.76 -0.39
N ALA A 39 -2.79 6.07 -1.40
CA ALA A 39 -2.63 5.27 -2.61
C ALA A 39 -2.21 3.83 -2.29
N ARG A 40 -1.20 3.64 -1.44
CA ARG A 40 -0.77 2.29 -0.99
C ARG A 40 -1.92 1.51 -0.34
N SER A 41 -2.74 2.19 0.44
CA SER A 41 -3.88 1.57 1.10
C SER A 41 -4.98 1.17 0.13
N VAL A 42 -5.29 2.03 -0.84
CA VAL A 42 -6.25 1.75 -1.93
C VAL A 42 -5.76 0.58 -2.78
N HIS A 43 -4.48 0.53 -3.14
CA HIS A 43 -3.90 -0.59 -3.89
C HIS A 43 -3.92 -1.89 -3.09
N CYS A 44 -3.70 -1.82 -1.77
CA CYS A 44 -3.83 -2.97 -0.87
C CYS A 44 -5.28 -3.48 -0.83
N LEU A 45 -6.26 -2.58 -0.73
CA LEU A 45 -7.69 -2.89 -0.77
C LEU A 45 -8.09 -3.55 -2.09
N ALA A 46 -7.55 -3.08 -3.22
CA ALA A 46 -7.78 -3.69 -4.54
C ALA A 46 -7.07 -5.07 -4.71
N GLY A 47 -6.25 -5.50 -3.74
CA GLY A 47 -5.45 -6.72 -3.83
C GLY A 47 -4.30 -6.62 -4.85
N LEU A 48 -3.82 -5.41 -5.12
CA LEU A 48 -2.77 -5.08 -6.11
C LEU A 48 -1.42 -4.72 -5.45
N ALA A 49 -1.30 -4.89 -4.12
CA ALA A 49 -0.07 -4.55 -3.38
C ALA A 49 1.19 -5.31 -3.82
N GLY A 50 1.05 -6.43 -4.53
CA GLY A 50 2.17 -7.17 -5.12
C GLY A 50 2.50 -6.78 -6.57
N GLU A 51 1.71 -5.89 -7.17
CA GLU A 51 1.81 -5.48 -8.58
C GLU A 51 2.17 -3.99 -8.72
N ILE A 52 1.73 -3.16 -7.76
CA ILE A 52 1.95 -1.70 -7.76
C ILE A 52 2.86 -1.30 -6.61
N GLU A 53 3.96 -0.62 -6.92
CA GLU A 53 4.83 0.02 -5.94
C GLU A 53 4.62 1.54 -5.95
N VAL A 54 4.55 2.17 -4.77
CA VAL A 54 4.34 3.62 -4.64
C VAL A 54 5.61 4.26 -4.09
N TRP A 55 6.29 5.11 -4.88
CA TRP A 55 7.46 5.87 -4.46
C TRP A 55 7.06 7.24 -3.95
N VAL A 56 7.71 7.68 -2.87
CA VAL A 56 7.55 9.04 -2.35
C VAL A 56 8.74 9.87 -2.84
N GLY A 57 8.50 10.92 -3.60
CA GLY A 57 9.59 11.75 -4.12
C GLY A 57 9.18 12.70 -5.24
N ASN A 58 10.15 13.48 -5.71
CA ASN A 58 9.98 14.37 -6.84
C ASN A 58 10.05 13.58 -8.16
N SER A 59 9.25 13.97 -9.15
CA SER A 59 9.26 13.36 -10.47
C SER A 59 10.62 13.49 -11.17
N SER A 60 11.36 14.57 -10.90
CA SER A 60 12.70 14.82 -11.46
C SER A 60 13.72 13.72 -11.13
N ASP A 61 13.55 13.03 -10.01
CA ASP A 61 14.49 12.02 -9.53
C ASP A 61 14.14 10.61 -10.05
N VAL A 62 12.93 10.43 -10.60
CA VAL A 62 12.37 9.11 -10.94
C VAL A 62 13.19 8.43 -12.02
N ALA A 63 13.62 9.16 -13.06
CA ALA A 63 14.42 8.59 -14.13
C ALA A 63 15.71 7.94 -13.60
N HIS A 64 16.38 8.60 -12.65
CA HIS A 64 17.59 8.06 -12.01
C HIS A 64 17.31 6.78 -11.23
N TYR A 65 16.23 6.73 -10.43
CA TYR A 65 15.86 5.53 -9.68
C TYR A 65 15.45 4.37 -10.59
N VAL A 66 14.74 4.66 -11.68
CA VAL A 66 14.37 3.65 -12.68
C VAL A 66 15.62 3.09 -13.36
N LEU A 67 16.56 3.96 -13.76
CA LEU A 67 17.84 3.53 -14.35
C LEU A 67 18.63 2.64 -13.39
N GLU A 68 18.77 3.04 -12.13
CA GLU A 68 19.52 2.29 -11.13
C GLU A 68 18.91 0.90 -10.87
N ARG A 69 17.58 0.83 -10.82
CA ARG A 69 16.87 -0.39 -10.41
C ARG A 69 16.56 -1.34 -11.55
N PHE A 70 16.24 -0.82 -12.73
CA PHE A 70 15.74 -1.62 -13.86
C PHE A 70 16.60 -1.52 -15.12
N GLY A 71 17.53 -0.55 -15.17
CA GLY A 71 18.41 -0.35 -16.31
C GLY A 71 17.75 0.35 -17.49
N GLU A 72 18.52 0.50 -18.57
CA GLU A 72 18.06 1.09 -19.83
C GLU A 72 16.93 0.27 -20.46
N ARG A 73 16.08 0.93 -21.25
CA ARG A 73 14.96 0.33 -22.01
C ARG A 73 14.02 -0.52 -21.15
N SER A 74 13.82 -0.13 -19.90
CA SER A 74 12.97 -0.83 -18.94
C SER A 74 11.53 -0.33 -18.91
N VAL A 75 11.25 0.82 -19.55
CA VAL A 75 9.95 1.50 -19.45
C VAL A 75 9.11 1.22 -20.70
N ALA A 76 7.98 0.53 -20.48
CA ALA A 76 7.00 0.19 -21.51
C ALA A 76 5.89 1.22 -21.68
N MET A 77 5.57 1.94 -20.61
CA MET A 77 4.50 2.91 -20.58
C MET A 77 4.79 3.96 -19.51
N ILE A 78 4.44 5.21 -19.80
CA ILE A 78 4.43 6.31 -18.85
C ILE A 78 3.04 6.91 -18.85
N PHE A 79 2.49 7.14 -17.67
CA PHE A 79 1.27 7.92 -17.46
C PHE A 79 1.61 9.19 -16.69
N MET A 80 1.30 10.35 -17.24
CA MET A 80 1.61 11.66 -16.68
C MET A 80 0.33 12.37 -16.28
N ASP A 81 0.11 12.51 -14.98
CA ASP A 81 -1.06 13.18 -14.39
C ASP A 81 -0.66 14.06 -13.19
N HIS A 82 0.55 14.62 -13.24
CA HIS A 82 1.02 15.55 -12.22
C HIS A 82 0.98 16.99 -12.77
N ARG A 83 1.95 17.83 -12.41
CA ARG A 83 2.06 19.19 -12.94
C ARG A 83 2.49 19.19 -14.41
N GLY A 84 1.56 19.55 -15.31
CA GLY A 84 1.78 19.61 -16.77
C GLY A 84 3.00 20.42 -17.25
N SER A 85 3.41 21.47 -16.52
CA SER A 85 4.62 22.24 -16.86
C SER A 85 5.93 21.46 -16.69
N LEU A 86 5.94 20.34 -15.95
CA LEU A 86 7.14 19.50 -15.76
C LEU A 86 7.19 18.29 -16.71
N PHE A 87 6.09 17.98 -17.42
CA PHE A 87 5.99 16.77 -18.26
C PHE A 87 7.14 16.64 -19.27
N HIS A 88 7.56 17.75 -19.87
CA HIS A 88 8.63 17.79 -20.86
C HIS A 88 10.04 17.60 -20.26
N GLU A 89 10.28 18.09 -19.04
CA GLU A 89 11.55 17.92 -18.32
C GLU A 89 11.70 16.48 -17.85
N ASP A 90 10.62 15.91 -17.31
CA ASP A 90 10.57 14.53 -16.89
C ASP A 90 10.75 13.59 -18.09
N LEU A 91 9.99 13.79 -19.17
CA LEU A 91 10.15 12.97 -20.38
C LEU A 91 11.57 13.04 -20.95
N ARG A 92 12.16 14.24 -21.01
CA ARG A 92 13.54 14.42 -21.48
C ARG A 92 14.52 13.63 -20.63
N SER A 93 14.34 13.61 -19.31
CA SER A 93 15.20 12.83 -18.41
C SER A 93 15.15 11.33 -18.73
N PHE A 94 13.97 10.80 -19.08
CA PHE A 94 13.82 9.41 -19.52
C PHE A 94 14.46 9.14 -20.90
N GLU A 95 14.38 10.11 -21.83
CA GLU A 95 15.04 10.03 -23.14
C GLU A 95 16.56 10.07 -23.02
N GLU A 96 17.12 11.03 -22.28
CA GLU A 96 18.56 11.21 -22.08
C GLU A 96 19.21 9.98 -21.40
N MET A 97 18.48 9.34 -20.48
CA MET A 97 18.90 8.11 -19.80
C MET A 97 18.52 6.82 -20.55
N LYS A 98 17.96 6.92 -21.77
CA LYS A 98 17.58 5.79 -22.64
C LYS A 98 16.68 4.76 -21.95
N LEU A 99 15.72 5.24 -21.15
CA LEU A 99 14.83 4.38 -20.37
C LEU A 99 13.66 3.82 -21.17
N LEU A 100 13.26 4.51 -22.24
CA LEU A 100 12.12 4.14 -23.06
C LEU A 100 12.47 2.97 -23.99
N GLN A 101 11.67 1.90 -23.98
CA GLN A 101 11.78 0.84 -24.98
C GLN A 101 11.07 1.23 -26.29
N HIS A 102 11.41 0.58 -27.41
CA HIS A 102 10.67 0.78 -28.66
C HIS A 102 9.20 0.38 -28.49
N GLY A 103 8.30 1.25 -28.97
CA GLY A 103 6.86 1.11 -28.78
C GLY A 103 6.38 1.56 -27.39
N CYS A 104 7.22 2.21 -26.59
CA CYS A 104 6.81 2.76 -25.30
C CYS A 104 5.66 3.77 -25.49
N ARG A 105 4.60 3.65 -24.70
CA ARG A 105 3.44 4.54 -24.74
C ARG A 105 3.53 5.61 -23.66
N VAL A 106 3.52 6.87 -24.05
CA VAL A 106 3.43 8.00 -23.13
C VAL A 106 2.03 8.58 -23.23
N LEU A 107 1.27 8.47 -22.14
CA LEU A 107 -0.05 9.06 -21.99
C LEU A 107 0.06 10.25 -21.04
N ALA A 108 -0.43 11.41 -21.44
CA ALA A 108 -0.47 12.60 -20.60
C ALA A 108 -1.90 13.12 -20.51
N ASP A 109 -2.40 13.26 -19.29
CA ASP A 109 -3.72 13.81 -19.00
C ASP A 109 -3.66 15.33 -18.83
N ASN A 110 -4.81 16.00 -18.89
CA ASN A 110 -4.96 17.43 -18.58
C ASN A 110 -4.05 18.36 -19.42
N THR A 111 -3.83 17.98 -20.69
CA THR A 111 -2.85 18.65 -21.57
C THR A 111 -3.37 19.95 -22.19
N LEU A 112 -4.69 20.19 -22.15
CA LEU A 112 -5.30 21.48 -22.46
C LEU A 112 -5.54 22.30 -21.19
N LYS A 113 -6.03 21.67 -20.11
CA LYS A 113 -6.40 22.36 -18.87
C LYS A 113 -5.91 21.62 -17.61
N PRO A 114 -5.05 22.23 -16.76
CA PRO A 114 -4.47 23.56 -16.87
C PRO A 114 -3.51 23.71 -18.06
N GLY A 115 -3.05 22.61 -18.66
CA GLY A 115 -2.29 22.62 -19.90
C GLY A 115 -0.83 22.18 -19.76
N ALA A 116 -0.29 21.60 -20.85
CA ALA A 116 1.10 21.14 -20.94
C ALA A 116 1.76 21.54 -22.28
N PRO A 117 1.83 22.84 -22.63
CA PRO A 117 2.20 23.29 -23.99
C PRO A 117 3.64 22.93 -24.37
N LEU A 118 4.60 23.01 -23.44
CA LEU A 118 5.99 22.61 -23.71
C LEU A 118 6.13 21.11 -24.00
N PHE A 119 5.32 20.29 -23.33
CA PHE A 119 5.25 18.86 -23.59
C PHE A 119 4.62 18.57 -24.95
N LEU A 120 3.47 19.18 -25.26
CA LEU A 120 2.80 19.03 -26.55
C LEU A 120 3.70 19.47 -27.72
N TRP A 121 4.45 20.56 -27.56
CA TRP A 121 5.45 20.97 -28.55
C TRP A 121 6.51 19.89 -28.74
N HIS A 122 7.10 19.37 -27.65
CA HIS A 122 8.14 18.35 -27.71
C HIS A 122 7.68 17.09 -28.44
N VAL A 123 6.56 16.49 -28.02
CA VAL A 123 6.09 15.21 -28.58
C VAL A 123 5.54 15.35 -30.01
N THR A 124 5.01 16.51 -30.40
CA THR A 124 4.50 16.71 -31.78
C THR A 124 5.57 17.16 -32.77
N ARG A 125 6.71 17.67 -32.32
CA ARG A 125 7.82 18.08 -33.20
C ARG A 125 8.96 17.07 -33.27
N SER A 126 9.11 16.25 -32.23
CA SER A 126 10.12 15.19 -32.21
C SER A 126 9.70 14.05 -33.14
N PRO A 127 10.57 13.60 -34.07
CA PRO A 127 10.27 12.43 -34.89
C PRO A 127 10.36 11.12 -34.09
N ALA A 128 10.86 11.17 -32.85
CA ALA A 128 10.88 10.01 -31.95
C ALA A 128 9.49 9.65 -31.42
N PHE A 129 8.49 10.52 -31.58
CA PHE A 129 7.14 10.28 -31.12
C PHE A 129 6.13 10.36 -32.27
N ALA A 130 5.27 9.35 -32.34
CA ALA A 130 4.02 9.43 -33.08
C ALA A 130 2.91 9.80 -32.07
N THR A 131 2.44 11.04 -32.11
CA THR A 131 1.48 11.58 -31.14
C THR A 131 0.11 11.79 -31.76
N GLU A 132 -0.91 11.30 -31.04
CA GLU A 132 -2.32 11.62 -31.25
C GLU A 132 -2.83 12.42 -30.06
N LEU A 133 -3.54 13.52 -30.33
CA LEU A 133 -4.18 14.35 -29.30
C LEU A 133 -5.67 14.06 -29.34
N VAL A 134 -6.19 13.51 -28.25
CA VAL A 134 -7.58 13.06 -28.16
C VAL A 134 -8.35 14.02 -27.29
N MET A 135 -9.43 14.58 -27.86
CA MET A 135 -10.36 15.43 -27.13
C MET A 135 -11.32 14.56 -26.30
N VAL A 136 -11.36 14.79 -24.99
CA VAL A 136 -12.14 14.02 -24.01
C VAL A 136 -13.03 14.98 -23.22
N PRO A 137 -14.32 14.65 -22.98
CA PRO A 137 -15.15 15.43 -22.07
C PRO A 137 -14.66 15.27 -20.63
N GLU A 138 -14.45 16.38 -19.93
CA GLU A 138 -14.07 16.38 -18.52
C GLU A 138 -15.25 15.91 -17.67
N PHE A 139 -14.98 15.00 -16.72
CA PHE A 139 -15.97 14.47 -15.80
C PHE A 139 -15.83 15.17 -14.44
N GLY A 140 -16.92 15.77 -13.93
CA GLY A 140 -16.98 16.23 -12.53
C GLY A 140 -17.25 17.73 -12.29
N LEU A 141 -17.29 18.57 -13.32
CA LEU A 141 -17.79 19.94 -13.22
C LEU A 141 -19.25 19.96 -13.69
N GLY A 142 -20.21 20.17 -12.79
CA GLY A 142 -21.65 20.11 -13.11
C GLY A 142 -22.09 21.00 -14.30
N HIS A 143 -23.22 20.68 -14.93
CA HIS A 143 -23.94 21.35 -16.04
C HIS A 143 -23.16 21.83 -17.29
N GLN A 144 -21.83 21.89 -17.30
CA GLN A 144 -21.00 22.26 -18.44
C GLN A 144 -19.92 21.20 -18.66
N VAL A 145 -20.06 20.44 -19.75
CA VAL A 145 -19.03 19.51 -20.21
C VAL A 145 -17.91 20.33 -20.85
N LEU A 146 -16.95 20.77 -20.05
CA LEU A 146 -15.72 21.35 -20.59
C LEU A 146 -14.90 20.23 -21.24
N GLN A 147 -14.22 20.57 -22.34
CA GLN A 147 -13.37 19.63 -23.06
C GLN A 147 -11.94 19.78 -22.57
N ASP A 148 -11.24 18.65 -22.46
CA ASP A 148 -9.81 18.59 -22.22
C ASP A 148 -9.15 17.63 -23.21
N TRP A 149 -7.82 17.63 -23.25
CA TRP A 149 -7.03 16.83 -24.16
C TRP A 149 -6.19 15.82 -23.40
N VAL A 150 -6.21 14.59 -23.89
CA VAL A 150 -5.26 13.54 -23.53
C VAL A 150 -4.29 13.36 -24.70
N ALA A 151 -3.00 13.46 -24.43
CA ALA A 151 -1.98 13.18 -25.43
C ALA A 151 -1.55 11.71 -25.34
N VAL A 152 -1.60 11.00 -26.46
CA VAL A 152 -1.17 9.61 -26.60
C VAL A 152 -0.01 9.56 -27.57
N SER A 153 1.20 9.31 -27.06
CA SER A 153 2.43 9.27 -27.86
C SER A 153 3.04 7.89 -27.86
N CYS A 154 3.44 7.40 -29.04
CA CYS A 154 4.18 6.15 -29.21
C CYS A 154 5.64 6.46 -29.56
N TYR A 155 6.57 5.93 -28.77
CA TYR A 155 8.00 6.18 -28.92
C TYR A 155 8.66 5.18 -29.87
N ASP A 156 9.46 5.69 -30.82
CA ASP A 156 10.24 4.87 -31.76
C ASP A 156 11.76 5.10 -31.61
N LEU A 157 12.45 4.04 -31.19
CA LEU A 157 13.93 3.99 -31.10
C LEU A 157 14.65 4.34 -32.40
N GLY A 158 14.04 4.09 -33.57
CA GLY A 158 14.66 4.34 -34.87
C GLY A 158 14.93 5.82 -35.19
N ALA A 159 14.33 6.73 -34.43
CA ALA A 159 14.48 8.19 -34.57
C ALA A 159 15.32 8.82 -33.45
N GLU A 160 15.99 8.01 -32.62
CA GLU A 160 16.97 8.49 -31.63
C GLU A 160 18.06 9.34 -32.30
N GLY A 161 18.15 10.64 -31.95
CA GLY A 161 19.21 11.54 -32.40
C GLY A 161 18.77 12.71 -33.28
N SER A 162 17.48 12.85 -33.60
CA SER A 162 16.96 14.08 -34.17
C SER A 162 16.92 15.18 -33.11
N SER A 163 17.62 16.30 -33.32
CA SER A 163 17.49 17.46 -32.42
C SER A 163 16.07 18.01 -32.51
N THR A 164 15.37 18.10 -31.39
CA THR A 164 14.10 18.82 -31.30
C THR A 164 14.37 20.31 -31.41
N GLU A 165 13.63 20.99 -32.28
CA GLU A 165 13.68 22.46 -32.36
C GLU A 165 13.33 23.07 -31.00
N PRO A 166 14.09 24.10 -30.55
CA PRO A 166 13.78 24.76 -29.29
C PRO A 166 12.36 25.36 -29.34
N PRO A 167 11.62 25.34 -28.23
CA PRO A 167 10.26 25.85 -28.20
C PRO A 167 10.25 27.36 -28.52
N PRO A 168 9.39 27.81 -29.45
CA PRO A 168 9.17 29.23 -29.69
C PRO A 168 8.71 29.95 -28.43
N LEU A 169 8.96 31.26 -28.36
CA LEU A 169 8.54 32.11 -27.23
C LEU A 169 7.03 31.96 -26.93
N ALA A 170 6.20 31.82 -27.96
CA ALA A 170 4.76 31.61 -27.81
C ALA A 170 4.40 30.36 -26.98
N VAL A 171 5.18 29.27 -27.10
CA VAL A 171 4.96 28.05 -26.30
C VAL A 171 5.30 28.31 -24.83
N ALA A 172 6.41 29.02 -24.58
CA ALA A 172 6.82 29.39 -23.23
C ALA A 172 5.78 30.32 -22.57
N GLU A 173 5.26 31.30 -23.31
CA GLU A 173 4.19 32.19 -22.84
C GLU A 173 2.92 31.43 -22.46
N LEU A 174 2.51 30.43 -23.26
CA LEU A 174 1.38 29.56 -22.90
C LEU A 174 1.67 28.78 -21.60
N SER A 175 2.89 28.26 -21.44
CA SER A 175 3.29 27.53 -20.23
C SER A 175 3.24 28.41 -18.98
N GLU A 176 3.72 29.66 -19.07
CA GLU A 176 3.67 30.62 -17.97
C GLU A 176 2.22 30.95 -17.58
N ARG A 177 1.30 31.05 -18.55
CA ARG A 177 -0.13 31.24 -18.28
C ARG A 177 -0.74 30.04 -17.55
N CYS A 178 -0.41 28.81 -17.97
CA CYS A 178 -0.85 27.58 -17.29
C CYS A 178 -0.41 27.59 -15.82
N ASP A 179 0.84 27.94 -15.54
CA ASP A 179 1.39 28.02 -14.19
C ASP A 179 0.77 29.16 -13.35
N ALA A 180 0.49 30.31 -13.97
CA ALA A 180 -0.21 31.41 -13.32
C ALA A 180 -1.63 31.02 -12.92
N LEU A 181 -2.36 30.32 -13.81
CA LEU A 181 -3.70 29.84 -13.53
C LEU A 181 -3.69 28.77 -12.44
N ARG A 182 -2.78 27.80 -12.49
CA ARG A 182 -2.62 26.78 -11.44
C ARG A 182 -2.39 27.42 -10.06
N ARG A 183 -1.54 28.45 -9.97
CA ARG A 183 -1.32 29.19 -8.72
C ARG A 183 -2.60 29.85 -8.19
N ARG A 184 -3.42 30.43 -9.07
CA ARG A 184 -4.74 30.98 -8.69
C ARG A 184 -5.72 29.89 -8.25
N SER A 185 -5.68 28.73 -8.90
CA SER A 185 -6.51 27.56 -8.52
C SER A 185 -6.20 27.08 -7.11
N LEU A 186 -4.92 26.96 -6.76
CA LEU A 186 -4.48 26.54 -5.43
C LEU A 186 -4.89 27.53 -4.33
N ALA A 187 -5.13 28.80 -4.70
CA ALA A 187 -5.63 29.83 -3.80
C ALA A 187 -7.17 29.87 -3.72
N GLY A 188 -7.89 28.96 -4.39
CA GLY A 188 -9.36 28.89 -4.38
C GLY A 188 -10.07 29.94 -5.26
N GLY A 189 -9.35 30.67 -6.12
CA GLY A 189 -9.88 31.86 -6.79
C GLY A 189 -10.33 31.69 -8.25
N LEU A 190 -10.76 30.51 -8.68
CA LEU A 190 -11.14 30.25 -10.08
C LEU A 190 -12.58 29.76 -10.22
N THR A 191 -13.30 30.37 -11.16
CA THR A 191 -14.65 29.97 -11.56
C THR A 191 -14.61 29.05 -12.78
N SER A 192 -15.73 28.37 -13.09
CA SER A 192 -15.86 27.58 -14.33
C SER A 192 -15.67 28.43 -15.59
N GLN A 193 -16.02 29.73 -15.55
CA GLN A 193 -15.81 30.66 -16.66
C GLN A 193 -14.34 30.99 -16.86
N ASP A 194 -13.55 31.13 -15.78
CA ASP A 194 -12.10 31.31 -15.88
C ASP A 194 -11.44 30.11 -16.57
N TRP A 195 -11.88 28.90 -16.23
CA TRP A 195 -11.41 27.65 -16.83
C TRP A 195 -11.80 27.53 -18.30
N ALA A 196 -13.04 27.87 -18.66
CA ALA A 196 -13.50 27.86 -20.04
C ALA A 196 -12.70 28.85 -20.90
N LYS A 197 -12.52 30.09 -20.40
CA LYS A 197 -11.72 31.11 -21.07
C LYS A 197 -10.26 30.66 -21.27
N HIS A 198 -9.67 30.05 -20.24
CA HIS A 198 -8.31 29.51 -20.36
C HIS A 198 -8.21 28.40 -21.39
N ALA A 199 -9.16 27.48 -21.43
CA ALA A 199 -9.19 26.40 -22.42
C ALA A 199 -9.29 26.96 -23.86
N GLU A 200 -10.15 27.96 -24.09
CA GLU A 200 -10.27 28.65 -25.39
C GLU A 200 -8.96 29.34 -25.80
N GLU A 201 -8.31 30.04 -24.87
CA GLU A 201 -7.03 30.71 -25.11
C GLU A 201 -5.89 29.71 -25.39
N MET A 202 -5.85 28.61 -24.64
CA MET A 202 -4.89 27.51 -24.84
C MET A 202 -5.09 26.82 -26.19
N GLU A 203 -6.33 26.46 -26.53
CA GLU A 203 -6.66 25.84 -27.81
C GLU A 203 -6.27 26.75 -28.97
N SER A 204 -6.63 28.03 -28.90
CA SER A 204 -6.27 29.02 -29.92
C SER A 204 -4.75 29.18 -30.08
N GLY A 205 -4.02 29.24 -28.95
CA GLY A 205 -2.56 29.34 -28.95
C GLY A 205 -1.88 28.09 -29.52
N LEU A 206 -2.33 26.89 -29.15
CA LEU A 206 -1.82 25.62 -29.67
C LEU A 206 -2.16 25.44 -31.16
N ARG A 207 -3.36 25.82 -31.58
CA ARG A 207 -3.77 25.82 -33.00
C ARG A 207 -2.89 26.73 -33.85
N ALA A 208 -2.53 27.92 -33.36
CA ALA A 208 -1.61 28.82 -34.07
C ALA A 208 -0.20 28.22 -34.28
N LEU A 209 0.18 27.23 -33.46
CA LEU A 209 1.42 26.46 -33.55
C LEU A 209 1.28 25.18 -34.39
N GLY A 210 0.09 24.92 -34.95
CA GLY A 210 -0.22 23.70 -35.70
C GLY A 210 -0.34 22.47 -34.81
N ILE A 211 -0.82 22.64 -33.57
CA ILE A 211 -1.12 21.57 -32.62
C ILE A 211 -2.64 21.56 -32.41
N GLU A 212 -3.32 20.50 -32.86
CA GLU A 212 -4.77 20.36 -32.78
C GLU A 212 -5.14 18.96 -32.30
N ALA A 213 -6.21 18.87 -31.51
CA ALA A 213 -6.78 17.60 -31.10
C ALA A 213 -7.83 17.10 -32.08
N THR A 214 -7.89 15.79 -32.23
CA THR A 214 -8.94 15.08 -32.95
C THR A 214 -10.01 14.61 -31.97
N VAL A 215 -11.27 14.66 -32.42
CA VAL A 215 -12.38 14.04 -31.69
C VAL A 215 -12.15 12.53 -31.69
N ALA A 216 -12.26 11.89 -30.53
CA ALA A 216 -12.12 10.44 -30.41
C ALA A 216 -13.04 9.73 -31.42
N SER A 217 -12.44 9.13 -32.46
CA SER A 217 -13.17 8.29 -33.40
C SER A 217 -13.48 6.94 -32.72
N GLY A 218 -14.67 6.38 -32.94
CA GLY A 218 -15.20 5.23 -32.18
C GLY A 218 -14.34 3.97 -32.18
N ASP A 219 -13.38 3.84 -33.11
CA ASP A 219 -12.46 2.71 -33.18
C ASP A 219 -11.44 2.70 -32.03
N LEU A 220 -11.09 3.86 -31.46
CA LEU A 220 -10.20 3.96 -30.28
C LEU A 220 -10.86 3.49 -28.97
N LEU A 221 -12.17 3.32 -28.93
CA LEU A 221 -12.92 2.93 -27.72
C LEU A 221 -13.18 1.43 -27.60
N THR A 222 -12.62 0.61 -28.48
CA THR A 222 -12.81 -0.86 -28.46
C THR A 222 -11.80 -1.59 -27.57
N PHE A 223 -11.65 -1.15 -26.32
CA PHE A 223 -11.05 -1.98 -25.28
C PHE A 223 -12.13 -2.47 -24.32
N LYS A 224 -12.24 -3.79 -24.17
CA LYS A 224 -13.03 -4.40 -23.10
C LYS A 224 -12.31 -4.17 -21.79
N LEU A 225 -12.81 -3.24 -20.99
CA LEU A 225 -12.37 -3.06 -19.62
C LEU A 225 -12.80 -4.28 -18.81
N HIS A 226 -11.84 -5.14 -18.51
CA HIS A 226 -12.03 -6.27 -17.61
C HIS A 226 -11.72 -5.81 -16.20
N TYR A 227 -12.75 -5.33 -15.50
CA TYR A 227 -12.65 -5.02 -14.08
C TYR A 227 -12.42 -6.31 -13.30
N ARG A 228 -11.25 -6.44 -12.67
CA ARG A 228 -10.99 -7.48 -11.65
C ARG A 228 -10.86 -6.79 -10.31
N ARG A 229 -11.73 -7.15 -9.36
CA ARG A 229 -11.71 -6.73 -7.94
C ARG A 229 -12.06 -5.26 -7.67
N THR A 230 -13.12 -4.74 -8.29
CA THR A 230 -13.73 -3.46 -7.90
C THR A 230 -15.11 -3.67 -7.26
N PHE A 231 -15.45 -2.80 -6.31
CA PHE A 231 -16.66 -2.77 -5.46
C PHE A 231 -18.00 -2.53 -6.20
N ILE A 232 -18.06 -2.73 -7.52
CA ILE A 232 -19.28 -2.53 -8.30
C ILE A 232 -19.51 -3.79 -9.13
N ASP A 233 -20.51 -4.56 -8.69
CA ASP A 233 -21.07 -5.70 -9.41
C ASP A 233 -22.10 -5.15 -10.40
N MET A 234 -22.09 -5.66 -11.63
CA MET A 234 -23.17 -5.43 -12.58
C MET A 234 -23.45 -6.72 -13.34
N ASP A 235 -24.58 -7.35 -13.00
CA ASP A 235 -25.21 -8.36 -13.83
C ASP A 235 -25.87 -7.71 -15.06
N GLU A 236 -25.69 -8.37 -16.21
CA GLU A 236 -26.23 -7.99 -17.53
C GLU A 236 -27.74 -8.20 -17.61
N GLU A 237 -28.52 -7.22 -18.15
CA GLU A 237 -29.73 -7.38 -18.99
C GLU A 237 -30.39 -6.00 -19.34
N PRO A 238 -31.28 -5.92 -20.36
CA PRO A 238 -31.17 -4.94 -21.44
C PRO A 238 -31.97 -3.63 -21.30
N TRP A 239 -31.48 -2.67 -22.09
CA TRP A 239 -31.80 -1.25 -22.23
C TRP A 239 -33.26 -0.87 -22.55
N HIS A 240 -34.23 -1.08 -21.65
CA HIS A 240 -35.50 -0.35 -21.74
C HIS A 240 -36.03 0.11 -20.37
N SER A 241 -36.50 1.36 -20.35
CA SER A 241 -37.06 2.14 -19.24
C SER A 241 -36.04 2.79 -18.27
N LEU A 242 -35.65 4.03 -18.63
CA LEU A 242 -35.14 5.03 -17.70
C LEU A 242 -36.16 5.25 -16.58
N ARG A 243 -36.00 4.55 -15.45
CA ARG A 243 -36.48 4.99 -14.14
C ARG A 243 -35.29 5.40 -13.30
N ALA A 244 -35.42 6.57 -12.70
CA ALA A 244 -34.40 7.32 -12.01
C ALA A 244 -33.51 6.44 -11.11
N ARG A 245 -32.21 6.43 -11.41
CA ARG A 245 -31.17 6.02 -10.46
C ARG A 245 -31.27 6.96 -9.26
N ALA A 246 -30.97 6.43 -8.07
CA ALA A 246 -31.09 7.13 -6.80
C ALA A 246 -30.58 8.57 -6.93
N ALA A 247 -31.50 9.52 -6.73
CA ALA A 247 -31.13 10.91 -6.59
C ALA A 247 -30.13 10.98 -5.43
N SER A 248 -28.89 11.36 -5.72
CA SER A 248 -28.04 12.04 -4.75
C SER A 248 -28.93 13.04 -4.03
N CYS A 249 -28.94 13.02 -2.69
CA CYS A 249 -29.84 13.82 -1.87
C CYS A 249 -29.99 15.24 -2.45
N PRO A 250 -31.23 15.72 -2.71
CA PRO A 250 -31.42 17.12 -3.01
C PRO A 250 -30.99 17.93 -1.78
N PRO A 251 -30.37 19.11 -1.95
CA PRO A 251 -30.09 19.98 -0.82
C PRO A 251 -31.43 20.33 -0.16
N SER A 252 -31.48 20.16 1.16
CA SER A 252 -32.57 20.66 1.99
C SER A 252 -32.61 22.17 1.82
N MET A 253 -33.68 22.70 1.23
CA MET A 253 -33.98 24.13 1.23
C MET A 253 -34.25 24.56 2.67
N GLY A 254 -33.19 24.96 3.38
CA GLY A 254 -33.28 25.73 4.62
C GLY A 254 -33.21 27.21 4.27
N GLU A 255 -34.31 27.91 4.47
CA GLU A 255 -34.29 29.37 4.54
C GLU A 255 -33.43 29.79 5.75
N GLY A 256 -32.34 30.51 5.51
CA GLY A 256 -31.72 31.34 6.54
C GLY A 256 -30.24 31.12 6.84
N GLU A 257 -29.52 32.24 6.72
CA GLU A 257 -28.20 32.60 7.24
C GLU A 257 -26.95 32.15 6.46
N GLU A 258 -26.34 33.16 5.81
CA GLU A 258 -25.03 33.14 5.16
C GLU A 258 -23.95 32.58 6.09
N THR A 259 -23.57 31.33 5.86
CA THR A 259 -22.26 30.81 6.24
C THR A 259 -21.63 30.22 4.98
N THR A 260 -20.37 30.59 4.70
CA THR A 260 -19.67 30.34 3.44
C THR A 260 -19.55 28.83 3.15
N GLU A 261 -20.17 28.38 2.06
CA GLU A 261 -20.20 26.99 1.54
C GLU A 261 -18.80 26.34 1.45
N GLU A 262 -17.75 27.14 1.23
CA GLU A 262 -16.34 26.69 1.13
C GLU A 262 -15.78 26.10 2.44
N GLN A 263 -16.27 26.54 3.61
CA GLN A 263 -15.85 25.97 4.89
C GLN A 263 -16.49 24.60 5.17
N GLU A 264 -17.65 24.33 4.57
CA GLU A 264 -18.32 23.04 4.70
C GLU A 264 -17.70 22.01 3.75
N GLU A 265 -17.39 22.37 2.50
CA GLU A 265 -16.75 21.45 1.55
C GLU A 265 -15.34 21.01 1.99
N SER A 266 -14.50 21.94 2.48
CA SER A 266 -13.16 21.61 2.97
C SER A 266 -13.21 20.67 4.20
N LYS A 267 -14.15 20.92 5.13
CA LYS A 267 -14.40 20.01 6.26
C LYS A 267 -14.93 18.66 5.80
N THR A 268 -15.80 18.61 4.79
CA THR A 268 -16.31 17.34 4.26
C THR A 268 -15.23 16.51 3.58
N HIS A 269 -14.28 17.15 2.88
CA HIS A 269 -13.14 16.47 2.26
C HIS A 269 -12.13 15.98 3.29
N GLU A 270 -11.84 16.77 4.33
CA GLU A 270 -10.98 16.36 5.45
C GLU A 270 -11.61 15.20 6.23
N LEU A 271 -12.92 15.26 6.53
CA LEU A 271 -13.66 14.15 7.14
C LEU A 271 -13.74 12.91 6.24
N TYR A 272 -13.81 13.10 4.92
CA TYR A 272 -13.75 12.01 3.95
C TYR A 272 -12.36 11.36 3.95
N LEU A 273 -11.28 12.15 3.94
CA LEU A 273 -9.91 11.65 4.02
C LEU A 273 -9.65 10.94 5.35
N GLU A 274 -10.09 11.49 6.48
CA GLU A 274 -10.03 10.80 7.78
C GLU A 274 -10.80 9.48 7.76
N LYS A 275 -11.99 9.46 7.14
CA LYS A 275 -12.77 8.24 6.97
C LYS A 275 -12.04 7.24 6.08
N VAL A 276 -11.48 7.67 4.94
CA VAL A 276 -10.72 6.81 4.02
C VAL A 276 -9.47 6.27 4.69
N VAL A 277 -8.70 7.10 5.40
CA VAL A 277 -7.51 6.69 6.17
C VAL A 277 -7.90 5.71 7.28
N ARG A 278 -9.01 5.94 7.97
CA ARG A 278 -9.54 5.03 9.00
C ARG A 278 -10.01 3.70 8.41
N GLU A 279 -10.70 3.72 7.26
CA GLU A 279 -11.12 2.52 6.53
C GLU A 279 -9.91 1.75 5.98
N ALA A 280 -8.96 2.45 5.33
CA ALA A 280 -7.66 1.94 4.89
C ALA A 280 -6.85 1.28 6.02
N SER A 281 -6.87 1.88 7.21
CA SER A 281 -6.24 1.33 8.41
C SER A 281 -6.94 0.06 8.90
N ARG A 282 -8.26 -0.11 8.64
CA ARG A 282 -8.98 -1.38 8.90
C ARG A 282 -8.57 -2.48 7.93
N PHE A 283 -8.20 -2.15 6.69
CA PHE A 283 -7.83 -3.13 5.64
C PHE A 283 -6.39 -3.63 5.70
N HIS A 284 -5.51 -2.97 6.45
CA HIS A 284 -4.16 -3.48 6.77
C HIS A 284 -4.18 -4.83 7.52
N ALA A 285 -5.36 -5.32 7.95
CA ALA A 285 -5.52 -6.54 8.73
C ALA A 285 -5.75 -7.84 7.93
N ARG A 286 -6.03 -7.80 6.61
CA ARG A 286 -6.40 -9.02 5.86
C ARG A 286 -5.45 -9.33 4.71
N ARG A 287 -4.25 -9.81 5.04
CA ARG A 287 -3.39 -10.48 4.06
C ARG A 287 -3.68 -11.99 3.93
N SER A 288 -4.32 -12.60 4.95
CA SER A 288 -4.74 -14.03 5.01
C SER A 288 -5.55 -14.35 6.27
N ARG A 289 -6.28 -15.48 6.33
CA ARG A 289 -6.87 -16.04 7.57
C ARG A 289 -5.81 -16.23 8.67
N GLY A 290 -4.59 -16.58 8.30
CA GLY A 290 -3.49 -16.73 9.25
C GLY A 290 -2.95 -15.42 9.83
N SER A 291 -3.28 -14.28 9.21
CA SER A 291 -2.88 -12.95 9.68
C SER A 291 -3.74 -12.40 10.82
N ILE A 292 -4.89 -13.01 11.10
CA ILE A 292 -5.83 -12.54 12.12
C ILE A 292 -5.14 -12.45 13.49
N GLY A 293 -5.18 -11.27 14.09
CA GLY A 293 -4.57 -10.95 15.38
C GLY A 293 -3.04 -10.80 15.36
N HIS A 294 -2.46 -10.39 14.23
CA HIS A 294 -1.06 -9.97 14.17
C HIS A 294 -0.80 -8.74 15.07
N PRO A 295 0.36 -8.63 15.73
CA PRO A 295 1.47 -9.61 15.76
C PRO A 295 1.34 -10.70 16.84
N GLU A 296 0.56 -10.45 17.89
CA GLU A 296 0.63 -11.27 19.12
C GLU A 296 -0.04 -12.64 19.01
N VAL A 297 -1.19 -12.73 18.35
CA VAL A 297 -1.98 -13.97 18.26
C VAL A 297 -2.08 -14.56 16.85
N CYS A 298 -1.48 -13.90 15.85
CA CYS A 298 -1.43 -14.43 14.48
C CYS A 298 -0.79 -15.81 14.38
N ARG A 299 -1.16 -16.54 13.33
CA ARG A 299 -0.59 -17.86 13.03
C ARG A 299 0.85 -17.71 12.57
N ARG A 300 1.53 -18.84 12.36
CA ARG A 300 2.93 -18.86 11.91
C ARG A 300 3.07 -18.12 10.57
N PRO A 301 4.20 -17.44 10.31
CA PRO A 301 4.45 -16.78 9.03
C PRO A 301 4.37 -17.78 7.86
N CYS A 302 3.82 -17.36 6.74
CA CYS A 302 3.72 -18.15 5.52
C CYS A 302 5.07 -18.23 4.83
N VAL A 303 5.64 -19.44 4.78
CA VAL A 303 6.94 -19.67 4.14
C VAL A 303 6.90 -19.44 2.63
N PHE A 304 5.74 -19.66 2.00
CA PHE A 304 5.55 -19.44 0.56
C PHE A 304 5.44 -17.96 0.21
N LEU A 305 4.78 -17.17 1.07
CA LEU A 305 4.75 -15.72 0.89
C LEU A 305 6.14 -15.12 1.13
N SER A 306 6.89 -15.58 2.14
CA SER A 306 8.27 -15.14 2.33
C SER A 306 9.19 -15.54 1.18
N ALA A 307 8.82 -16.56 0.39
CA ALA A 307 9.49 -16.96 -0.85
C ALA A 307 8.89 -16.29 -2.10
N GLY A 308 8.07 -15.23 -1.94
CA GLY A 308 7.63 -14.37 -3.02
C GLY A 308 6.16 -14.52 -3.46
N ARG A 309 5.51 -15.67 -3.26
CA ARG A 309 4.07 -15.81 -3.61
C ARG A 309 3.38 -16.96 -2.86
N CYS A 310 2.20 -16.68 -2.30
CA CYS A 310 1.31 -17.71 -1.76
C CYS A 310 0.12 -17.97 -2.71
N GLY A 311 -0.03 -19.20 -3.20
CA GLY A 311 -1.16 -19.59 -4.05
C GLY A 311 -2.52 -19.68 -3.36
N GLN A 312 -2.55 -19.61 -2.02
CA GLN A 312 -3.77 -19.69 -1.21
C GLN A 312 -4.38 -18.31 -0.86
N GLY A 313 -3.67 -17.23 -1.18
CA GLY A 313 -4.15 -15.85 -0.98
C GLY A 313 -4.75 -15.62 0.40
N GLU A 314 -5.98 -15.09 0.42
CA GLU A 314 -6.72 -14.78 1.64
C GLU A 314 -7.09 -16.02 2.46
N GLY A 315 -7.29 -17.18 1.82
CA GLY A 315 -7.61 -18.44 2.48
C GLY A 315 -6.43 -19.08 3.22
N CYS A 316 -5.23 -18.54 3.08
CA CYS A 316 -4.04 -19.12 3.69
C CYS A 316 -4.14 -19.18 5.22
N GLY A 317 -3.88 -20.35 5.80
CA GLY A 317 -3.84 -20.56 7.25
C GLY A 317 -2.58 -20.03 7.94
N TYR A 318 -1.67 -19.38 7.21
CA TYR A 318 -0.42 -18.83 7.71
C TYR A 318 -0.39 -17.31 7.55
N CYS A 319 0.26 -16.60 8.48
CA CYS A 319 0.32 -15.15 8.48
C CYS A 319 1.09 -14.61 7.28
N HIS A 320 0.49 -13.63 6.61
CA HIS A 320 1.03 -12.94 5.45
C HIS A 320 1.58 -11.53 5.75
N CYS A 321 1.62 -11.14 7.03
CA CYS A 321 2.20 -9.87 7.44
C CYS A 321 3.73 -9.95 7.52
N GLU A 322 4.41 -8.81 7.40
CA GLU A 322 5.86 -8.74 7.54
C GLU A 322 6.29 -9.15 8.96
N HIS A 323 7.35 -9.95 9.02
CA HIS A 323 7.96 -10.44 10.25
C HIS A 323 9.47 -10.23 10.14
N ASN A 324 9.91 -8.99 10.36
CA ASN A 324 11.29 -8.55 10.11
C ASN A 324 12.31 -9.09 11.12
N GLU A 325 11.86 -9.76 12.18
CA GLU A 325 12.72 -10.53 13.08
C GLU A 325 12.32 -12.02 13.11
N PRO A 326 13.29 -12.95 13.15
CA PRO A 326 13.01 -14.34 13.44
C PRO A 326 12.25 -14.43 14.77
N ARG A 327 11.04 -15.00 14.76
CA ARG A 327 10.26 -15.17 15.99
C ARG A 327 11.11 -15.87 17.05
N ALA A 328 11.22 -15.26 18.23
CA ALA A 328 11.93 -15.86 19.34
C ALA A 328 11.36 -17.25 19.64
N ARG A 329 12.24 -18.23 19.76
CA ARG A 329 11.91 -19.62 20.11
C ARG A 329 13.00 -20.18 21.00
N PRO A 330 12.65 -21.05 21.96
CA PRO A 330 13.66 -21.70 22.77
C PRO A 330 14.60 -22.55 21.91
N ASP A 331 15.90 -22.45 22.16
CA ASP A 331 16.92 -23.25 21.46
C ASP A 331 16.84 -24.74 21.84
N LYS A 332 17.71 -25.58 21.27
CA LYS A 332 17.70 -27.03 21.55
C LYS A 332 17.92 -27.35 23.03
N LYS A 333 18.78 -26.60 23.73
CA LYS A 333 19.11 -26.83 25.14
C LYS A 333 17.98 -26.33 26.04
N GLN A 334 17.41 -25.16 25.73
CA GLN A 334 16.27 -24.58 26.44
C GLN A 334 15.02 -25.45 26.27
N ARG A 335 14.75 -25.99 25.08
CA ARG A 335 13.65 -26.95 24.88
C ARG A 335 13.83 -28.23 25.69
N ALA A 336 15.03 -28.80 25.71
CA ALA A 336 15.32 -29.98 26.54
C ALA A 336 15.14 -29.69 28.04
N ALA A 337 15.51 -28.48 28.49
CA ALA A 337 15.25 -28.02 29.86
C ALA A 337 13.75 -27.92 30.16
N LEU A 338 12.98 -27.28 29.28
CA LEU A 338 11.53 -27.13 29.43
C LEU A 338 10.80 -28.49 29.42
N GLN A 339 11.24 -29.44 28.58
CA GLN A 339 10.69 -30.80 28.54
C GLN A 339 11.00 -31.62 29.80
N GLY A 340 12.02 -31.23 30.56
CA GLY A 340 12.38 -31.86 31.83
C GLY A 340 11.62 -31.31 33.04
N LEU A 341 10.86 -30.23 32.89
CA LEU A 341 10.06 -29.64 33.95
C LEU A 341 8.74 -30.40 34.14
N GLN A 342 8.26 -30.44 35.38
CA GLN A 342 6.87 -30.81 35.64
C GLN A 342 5.94 -29.74 35.06
N GLN A 343 4.69 -30.13 34.78
CA GLN A 343 3.71 -29.22 34.18
C GLN A 343 3.55 -27.94 35.01
N ASP A 344 3.50 -28.05 36.33
CA ASP A 344 3.29 -26.90 37.24
C ASP A 344 4.46 -25.92 37.20
N ASP A 345 5.69 -26.44 37.17
CA ASP A 345 6.90 -25.62 37.09
C ASP A 345 6.96 -24.86 35.76
N LEU A 346 6.56 -25.50 34.66
CA LEU A 346 6.50 -24.86 33.35
C LEU A 346 5.47 -23.72 33.32
N PHE A 347 4.28 -23.96 33.87
CA PHE A 347 3.23 -22.95 33.95
C PHE A 347 3.66 -21.79 34.85
N ALA A 348 4.30 -22.05 35.99
CA ALA A 348 4.83 -21.03 36.88
C ALA A 348 5.91 -20.14 36.20
N VAL A 349 6.73 -20.72 35.32
CA VAL A 349 7.75 -19.98 34.56
C VAL A 349 7.15 -19.13 33.44
N VAL A 350 6.11 -19.62 32.76
CA VAL A 350 5.53 -18.98 31.55
C VAL A 350 4.43 -17.97 31.89
N LEU A 351 3.62 -18.23 32.93
CA LEU A 351 2.45 -17.42 33.29
C LEU A 351 2.77 -15.92 33.50
N PRO A 352 3.86 -15.52 34.19
CA PRO A 352 4.19 -14.09 34.34
C PRO A 352 4.40 -13.39 32.99
N HIS A 353 5.00 -14.06 32.01
CA HIS A 353 5.22 -13.50 30.67
C HIS A 353 3.90 -13.37 29.90
N LEU A 354 2.99 -14.32 30.06
CA LEU A 354 1.64 -14.24 29.48
C LEU A 354 0.85 -13.07 30.06
N GLN A 355 0.92 -12.85 31.38
CA GLN A 355 0.24 -11.73 32.04
C GLN A 355 0.78 -10.38 31.57
N VAL A 356 2.11 -10.21 31.49
CA VAL A 356 2.73 -8.98 30.96
C VAL A 356 2.30 -8.72 29.51
N ARG A 357 2.26 -9.76 28.67
CA ARG A 357 1.79 -9.62 27.28
C ARG A 357 0.30 -9.30 27.19
N ALA A 358 -0.53 -9.88 28.06
CA ALA A 358 -1.97 -9.63 28.08
C ALA A 358 -2.32 -8.17 28.45
N GLU A 359 -1.47 -7.49 29.22
CA GLU A 359 -1.65 -6.07 29.56
C GLU A 359 -1.24 -5.10 28.44
N GLN A 360 -0.65 -5.60 27.34
CA GLN A 360 -0.36 -4.76 26.19
C GLN A 360 -1.64 -4.20 25.57
N PRO A 361 -1.62 -2.97 25.00
CA PRO A 361 -2.81 -2.31 24.46
C PRO A 361 -3.61 -3.16 23.47
N GLN A 362 -2.95 -4.03 22.71
CA GLN A 362 -3.57 -4.89 21.72
C GLN A 362 -4.39 -6.03 22.33
N LEU A 363 -4.04 -6.53 23.52
CA LEU A 363 -4.61 -7.72 24.16
C LEU A 363 -5.40 -7.42 25.44
N ARG A 364 -5.27 -6.20 25.98
CA ARG A 364 -5.85 -5.80 27.26
C ARG A 364 -7.37 -6.04 27.29
N GLY A 365 -7.81 -6.83 28.28
CA GLY A 365 -9.22 -7.21 28.46
C GLY A 365 -9.75 -8.29 27.50
N LYS A 366 -9.00 -8.67 26.46
CA LYS A 366 -9.42 -9.69 25.48
C LYS A 366 -8.96 -11.10 25.84
N ALA A 367 -7.74 -11.23 26.39
CA ALA A 367 -7.13 -12.51 26.73
C ALA A 367 -7.60 -13.12 28.06
N THR A 368 -8.59 -12.54 28.74
CA THR A 368 -9.01 -12.90 30.11
C THR A 368 -9.45 -14.36 30.24
N GLN A 369 -10.20 -14.90 29.27
CA GLN A 369 -10.62 -16.30 29.30
C GLN A 369 -9.42 -17.26 29.25
N LEU A 370 -8.43 -16.95 28.40
CA LEU A 370 -7.24 -17.78 28.25
C LEU A 370 -6.38 -17.75 29.52
N LEU A 371 -6.20 -16.57 30.12
CA LEU A 371 -5.48 -16.43 31.39
C LEU A 371 -6.13 -17.24 32.51
N ARG A 372 -7.46 -17.22 32.64
CA ARG A 372 -8.17 -18.03 33.66
C ARG A 372 -7.93 -19.53 33.50
N ILE A 373 -7.87 -20.02 32.26
CA ILE A 373 -7.59 -21.45 32.00
C ILE A 373 -6.16 -21.77 32.48
N VAL A 374 -5.17 -20.94 32.13
CA VAL A 374 -3.77 -21.15 32.53
C VAL A 374 -3.61 -21.04 34.05
N GLU A 375 -4.22 -20.04 34.69
CA GLU A 375 -4.19 -19.85 36.15
C GLU A 375 -4.90 -20.98 36.89
N GLY A 376 -6.04 -21.45 36.38
CA GLY A 376 -6.79 -22.56 36.96
C GLY A 376 -6.00 -23.86 36.99
N ILE A 377 -5.24 -24.13 35.92
CA ILE A 377 -4.37 -25.31 35.83
C ILE A 377 -3.26 -25.25 36.89
N SER A 378 -2.63 -24.09 37.08
CA SER A 378 -1.60 -23.88 38.12
C SER A 378 -2.10 -24.05 39.55
N VAL A 379 -3.39 -23.79 39.82
CA VAL A 379 -3.99 -23.90 41.16
C VAL A 379 -4.47 -25.32 41.47
N THR A 380 -5.01 -26.05 40.48
CA THR A 380 -5.56 -27.41 40.69
C THR A 380 -4.53 -28.49 40.98
N THR A 381 -3.24 -28.24 40.73
CA THR A 381 -2.16 -29.22 40.90
C THR A 381 -1.32 -29.01 42.17
N SER A 382 -1.59 -27.95 42.95
CA SER A 382 -1.04 -27.84 44.32
C SER A 382 -1.72 -28.87 45.24
N PRO A 383 -0.99 -29.82 45.87
CA PRO A 383 -1.61 -30.73 46.83
C PRO A 383 -1.85 -29.98 48.14
N CYS A 384 -3.04 -30.18 48.71
CA CYS A 384 -3.26 -30.02 50.13
C CYS A 384 -2.14 -30.73 50.90
N SER A 385 -1.45 -30.02 51.79
CA SER A 385 -0.67 -30.64 52.87
C SER A 385 -0.72 -29.74 54.08
N SER A 386 -1.48 -30.19 55.07
CA SER A 386 -1.42 -29.82 56.48
C SER A 386 0.01 -29.89 57.04
N PRO A 387 0.29 -29.22 58.18
CA PRO A 387 1.63 -29.12 58.71
C PRO A 387 2.02 -30.40 59.44
N SER A 388 2.93 -31.19 58.87
CA SER A 388 3.69 -32.18 59.63
C SER A 388 5.06 -32.37 59.00
N ALA A 389 6.09 -32.12 59.81
CA ALA A 389 7.48 -32.29 59.47
C ALA A 389 7.80 -33.76 59.22
N SER A 390 8.37 -34.10 58.06
CA SER A 390 9.37 -35.16 57.91
C SER A 390 9.90 -35.22 56.48
N SER A 391 11.20 -35.42 56.40
CA SER A 391 12.03 -35.55 55.20
C SER A 391 11.51 -36.58 54.18
N CYS A 392 11.39 -36.19 52.92
CA CYS A 392 11.63 -37.11 51.81
C CYS A 392 12.05 -36.35 50.55
N SER A 393 13.07 -36.90 49.89
CA SER A 393 13.76 -36.38 48.72
C SER A 393 12.86 -36.40 47.48
N THR A 394 12.63 -35.22 46.87
CA THR A 394 12.20 -35.13 45.47
C THR A 394 13.11 -34.16 44.75
N ARG A 395 13.94 -34.71 43.85
CA ARG A 395 14.77 -33.98 42.89
C ARG A 395 13.88 -33.15 41.95
N SER A 396 13.50 -31.94 42.34
CA SER A 396 13.18 -30.90 41.37
C SER A 396 14.51 -30.41 40.82
N GLY A 397 14.79 -30.72 39.55
CA GLY A 397 16.03 -30.34 38.89
C GLY A 397 16.12 -28.83 38.81
N THR A 398 16.77 -28.20 39.78
CA THR A 398 17.03 -26.76 39.77
C THR A 398 17.85 -26.44 38.52
N LEU A 399 17.21 -25.79 37.56
CA LEU A 399 17.89 -25.23 36.41
C LEU A 399 18.94 -24.24 36.92
N ALA A 400 20.19 -24.39 36.45
CA ALA A 400 21.26 -23.45 36.82
C ALA A 400 20.81 -22.00 36.54
N ASP A 401 21.06 -21.09 37.48
CA ASP A 401 20.55 -19.71 37.48
C ASP A 401 20.85 -18.94 36.18
N SER A 402 22.00 -19.20 35.55
CA SER A 402 22.36 -18.63 34.23
C SER A 402 21.50 -19.14 33.07
N LYS A 403 21.04 -20.39 33.13
CA LYS A 403 20.16 -21.00 32.12
C LYS A 403 18.74 -20.47 32.26
N LEU A 404 18.25 -20.26 33.49
CA LEU A 404 16.96 -19.61 33.75
C LEU A 404 16.94 -18.18 33.22
N LYS A 405 17.97 -17.38 33.48
CA LYS A 405 18.07 -16.01 32.96
C LYS A 405 18.03 -15.94 31.43
N SER A 406 18.76 -16.84 30.75
CA SER A 406 18.74 -16.93 29.30
C SER A 406 17.37 -17.36 28.74
N LEU A 407 16.67 -18.26 29.43
CA LEU A 407 15.32 -18.68 29.09
C LEU A 407 14.32 -17.53 29.24
N HIS A 408 14.34 -16.81 30.37
CA HIS A 408 13.47 -15.63 30.60
C HIS A 408 13.61 -14.58 29.49
N LYS A 409 14.85 -14.25 29.09
CA LYS A 409 15.11 -13.33 27.97
C LYS A 409 14.51 -13.81 26.64
N THR A 410 14.39 -15.11 26.44
CA THR A 410 13.77 -15.69 25.26
C THR A 410 12.24 -15.60 25.34
N LEU A 411 11.66 -15.95 26.48
CA LEU A 411 10.22 -15.89 26.74
C LEU A 411 9.68 -14.44 26.63
N GLU A 412 10.44 -13.45 27.12
CA GLU A 412 10.10 -12.02 26.99
C GLU A 412 9.92 -11.58 25.53
N ARG A 413 10.67 -12.17 24.60
CA ARG A 413 10.61 -11.85 23.17
C ARG A 413 9.58 -12.68 22.40
N MET A 414 8.97 -13.70 23.01
CA MET A 414 7.96 -14.54 22.36
C MET A 414 6.61 -13.82 22.27
N THR A 415 5.86 -14.07 21.20
CA THR A 415 4.49 -13.57 21.05
C THR A 415 3.54 -14.29 22.02
N PHE A 416 2.40 -13.67 22.34
CA PHE A 416 1.37 -14.31 23.16
C PHE A 416 0.98 -15.72 22.68
N SER A 417 0.71 -15.86 21.37
CA SER A 417 0.46 -17.18 20.74
C SER A 417 1.61 -18.17 20.86
N GLY A 418 2.86 -17.68 20.85
CA GLY A 418 4.05 -18.51 21.01
C GLY A 418 4.18 -19.08 22.42
N LEU A 419 3.88 -18.27 23.45
CA LEU A 419 3.87 -18.69 24.84
C LEU A 419 2.76 -19.73 25.10
N VAL A 420 1.56 -19.51 24.55
CA VAL A 420 0.45 -20.50 24.63
C VAL A 420 0.79 -21.81 23.92
N ALA A 421 1.42 -21.74 22.75
CA ALA A 421 1.86 -22.93 22.02
C ALA A 421 2.87 -23.75 22.83
N LEU A 422 3.79 -23.09 23.53
CA LEU A 422 4.78 -23.72 24.40
C LEU A 422 4.12 -24.47 25.57
N LEU A 423 3.08 -23.91 26.18
CA LEU A 423 2.26 -24.63 27.18
C LEU A 423 1.52 -25.82 26.56
N CYS A 424 0.93 -25.66 25.37
CA CYS A 424 0.19 -26.74 24.72
C CYS A 424 1.07 -27.94 24.32
N GLU A 425 2.37 -27.72 24.10
CA GLU A 425 3.33 -28.80 23.81
C GLU A 425 3.60 -29.70 25.03
N SER A 426 3.48 -29.18 26.26
CA SER A 426 3.72 -29.95 27.48
C SER A 426 2.47 -30.67 28.02
N ILE A 427 1.27 -30.24 27.61
CA ILE A 427 0.01 -30.83 28.07
C ILE A 427 -0.30 -32.05 27.19
N ALA A 428 -0.55 -33.19 27.84
CA ALA A 428 -1.04 -34.39 27.16
C ALA A 428 -2.32 -34.09 26.37
N LYS A 429 -2.54 -34.82 25.26
CA LYS A 429 -3.79 -34.67 24.50
C LYS A 429 -4.99 -34.94 25.41
N GLY A 430 -5.92 -33.99 25.47
CA GLY A 430 -7.06 -34.05 26.39
C GLY A 430 -7.76 -32.69 26.49
N ASN A 431 -8.85 -32.67 27.26
CA ASN A 431 -9.80 -31.56 27.34
C ASN A 431 -9.13 -30.20 27.60
N THR A 432 -8.14 -30.14 28.50
CA THR A 432 -7.44 -28.91 28.87
C THR A 432 -6.66 -28.28 27.70
N ARG A 433 -6.00 -29.09 26.88
CA ARG A 433 -5.27 -28.62 25.70
C ARG A 433 -6.23 -28.07 24.65
N ASP A 434 -7.35 -28.77 24.45
CA ASP A 434 -8.37 -28.37 23.48
C ASP A 434 -9.07 -27.07 23.91
N GLN A 435 -9.32 -26.90 25.22
CA GLN A 435 -9.82 -25.64 25.79
C GLN A 435 -8.88 -24.45 25.56
N LEU A 436 -7.57 -24.64 25.74
CA LEU A 436 -6.57 -23.59 25.48
C LEU A 436 -6.50 -23.21 24.00
N LEU A 437 -6.52 -24.20 23.10
CA LEU A 437 -6.51 -23.96 21.67
C LEU A 437 -7.80 -23.27 21.21
N GLN A 438 -8.96 -23.68 21.73
CA GLN A 438 -10.24 -23.04 21.44
C GLN A 438 -10.26 -21.60 21.94
N ALA A 439 -9.82 -21.34 23.19
CA ALA A 439 -9.73 -19.98 23.72
C ALA A 439 -8.79 -19.09 22.90
N LEU A 440 -7.74 -19.65 22.28
CA LEU A 440 -6.86 -18.92 21.37
C LEU A 440 -7.52 -18.62 20.03
N GLU A 441 -8.35 -19.52 19.48
CA GLU A 441 -9.16 -19.24 18.30
C GLU A 441 -10.26 -18.22 18.58
N ASP A 442 -10.94 -18.30 19.73
CA ASP A 442 -11.94 -17.32 20.16
C ASP A 442 -11.29 -15.93 20.32
N LEU A 443 -10.08 -15.88 20.89
CA LEU A 443 -9.30 -14.64 20.96
C LEU A 443 -8.95 -14.11 19.57
N ARG A 444 -8.60 -14.97 18.59
CA ARG A 444 -8.40 -14.55 17.19
C ARG A 444 -9.68 -14.02 16.57
N ALA A 445 -10.82 -14.67 16.83
CA ALA A 445 -12.12 -14.26 16.31
C ALA A 445 -12.54 -12.87 16.80
N GLN A 446 -12.10 -12.42 17.98
CA GLN A 446 -12.31 -11.04 18.43
C GLN A 446 -11.56 -9.98 17.59
N TYR A 447 -10.60 -10.40 16.76
CA TYR A 447 -9.95 -9.56 15.75
C TYR A 447 -10.48 -9.83 14.34
N ASP A 448 -11.38 -10.80 14.18
CA ASP A 448 -12.04 -11.10 12.92
C ASP A 448 -13.29 -10.20 12.84
N ILE A 449 -13.16 -9.08 12.12
CA ILE A 449 -14.26 -8.14 11.91
C ILE A 449 -15.09 -8.67 10.73
N PRO A 450 -16.36 -9.10 10.91
CA PRO A 450 -17.18 -9.54 9.78
C PRO A 450 -17.29 -8.40 8.75
N LEU A 451 -17.18 -8.79 7.46
CA LEU A 451 -17.28 -7.89 6.31
C LEU A 451 -18.63 -7.19 6.25
#